data_AF-A0A5N9GSQ7-F1
#
_entry.id   AF-A0A5N9GSQ7-F1
#
_cell.length_a   1.000
_cell.length_b   1.000
_cell.length_c   1.000
_cell.angle_alpha   90.00
_cell.angle_beta   90.00
_cell.angle_gamma   90.00
#
_symmetry.space_group_name_H-M   'P 1'
#
loop_
_entity.id
_entity.type
_entity.pdbx_description
1 polymer ?
#
loop_
_entity_poly.entity_id
_entity_poly.type
_entity_poly.pdbx_seq_one_letter_code
_entity_poly.pdbx_strand_id
1 'polypeptide(L)' 'MADEQVAVIEGPKGKAEIIEVWADGRLIEYQVRFDGNIETCANIGEAYIEAGVKVGVKT' A
#
# COMPACT_ATOMS: atom_id res chain seq x y z
N MET A 1 14.16 -1.54 -11.70
CA MET A 1 13.02 -0.86 -11.08
C MET A 1 13.01 -1.31 -9.64
N ALA A 2 13.15 -0.38 -8.70
CA ALA A 2 13.15 -0.70 -7.28
C ALA A 2 11.78 -0.31 -6.75
N ASP A 3 10.92 -1.29 -6.52
CA ASP A 3 9.77 -1.12 -5.66
C ASP A 3 10.25 -1.13 -4.20
N GLU A 4 9.91 -0.09 -3.44
CA GLU A 4 10.33 0.04 -2.04
C GLU A 4 9.13 -0.14 -1.13
N GLN A 5 9.18 -1.12 -0.23
CA GLN A 5 8.16 -1.27 0.79
C GLN A 5 8.28 -0.15 1.82
N VAL A 6 7.27 0.70 1.89
CA VAL A 6 7.25 1.85 2.79
C VAL A 6 6.61 1.50 4.13
N ALA A 7 5.54 0.71 4.10
CA ALA A 7 4.78 0.41 5.30
C ALA A 7 4.08 -0.94 5.22
N VAL A 8 3.81 -1.50 6.40
CA VAL A 8 2.94 -2.66 6.56
C VAL A 8 1.91 -2.32 7.61
N ILE A 9 0.64 -2.53 7.27
CA ILE A 9 -0.49 -2.33 8.15
C ILE A 9 -1.01 -3.72 8.49
N GLU A 10 -1.08 -4.03 9.78
CA GLU A 10 -1.63 -5.29 10.27
C GLU A 10 -2.99 -5.02 10.93
N GLY A 11 -3.95 -5.90 10.66
CA GLY A 11 -5.31 -5.77 11.17
C GLY A 11 -6.00 -7.13 11.33
N PRO A 12 -7.23 -7.13 11.85
CA PRO A 12 -7.98 -8.35 12.14
C PRO A 12 -8.27 -9.21 10.90
N LYS A 13 -8.25 -8.65 9.69
CA LYS A 13 -8.45 -9.39 8.44
C LYS A 13 -7.15 -9.86 7.78
N GLY A 14 -5.99 -9.50 8.33
CA GLY A 14 -4.68 -9.84 7.75
C GLY A 14 -3.75 -8.63 7.72
N LYS A 15 -2.83 -8.62 6.75
CA LYS A 15 -1.84 -7.55 6.58
C LYS A 15 -1.89 -6.97 5.16
N ALA A 16 -1.72 -5.66 5.06
CA ALA A 16 -1.59 -4.93 3.81
C ALA A 16 -0.22 -4.25 3.76
N GLU A 17 0.43 -4.32 2.61
CA GLU A 17 1.76 -3.78 2.39
C GLU A 17 1.67 -2.59 1.43
N ILE A 18 2.19 -1.44 1.83
CA ILE A 18 2.31 -0.26 0.96
C ILE A 18 3.70 -0.24 0.36
N ILE A 19 3.75 -0.16 -0.96
CA ILE A 19 4.96 -0.23 -1.76
C ILE A 19 4.98 0.98 -2.68
N GLU A 20 6.08 1.72 -2.69
CA GLU A 20 6.31 2.79 -3.63
C GLU A 20 6.84 2.25 -4.95
N VAL A 21 6.18 2.64 -6.04
CA VAL A 21 6.60 2.30 -7.39
C VAL A 21 7.39 3.47 -7.96
N TRP A 22 8.71 3.30 -8.00
CA TRP A 22 9.63 4.27 -8.57
C TRP A 22 9.97 3.91 -10.02
N ALA A 23 9.78 4.86 -10.94
CA ALA A 23 10.25 4.76 -12.31
C ALA A 23 11.13 5.96 -12.65
N ASP A 24 12.29 5.69 -13.26
CA ASP A 24 13.24 6.72 -13.71
C ASP A 24 13.63 7.74 -12.62
N GLY A 25 13.75 7.28 -11.36
CA GLY A 25 14.12 8.12 -10.22
C GLY A 25 12.99 9.03 -9.71
N ARG A 26 11.78 8.87 -10.23
CA ARG A 26 10.58 9.55 -9.75
C ARG A 26 9.59 8.54 -9.19
N LEU A 27 9.02 8.88 -8.05
CA LEU A 27 7.89 8.15 -7.52
C LEU A 27 6.68 8.34 -8.44
N ILE A 28 6.15 7.23 -8.96
CA ILE A 28 5.03 7.22 -9.89
C ILE A 28 3.72 7.03 -9.14
N GLU A 29 3.68 6.04 -8.25
CA GLU A 29 2.46 5.61 -7.57
C GLU A 29 2.79 4.77 -6.33
N TYR A 30 1.77 4.52 -5.52
CA TYR A 30 1.84 3.62 -4.38
C TYR A 30 1.00 2.38 -4.67
N GLN A 31 1.50 1.21 -4.30
CA GLN A 31 0.81 -0.06 -4.43
C GLN A 31 0.47 -0.62 -3.05
N VAL A 32 -0.80 -0.89 -2.81
CA VAL A 32 -1.29 -1.60 -1.64
C VAL A 32 -1.46 -3.06 -2.02
N ARG A 33 -0.65 -3.94 -1.43
CA ARG A 33 -0.77 -5.39 -1.58
C ARG A 33 -1.49 -5.98 -0.39
N PHE A 34 -2.63 -6.61 -0.61
CA PHE A 34 -3.41 -7.28 0.42
C PHE A 34 -3.98 -8.60 -0.12
N ASP A 35 -3.69 -9.70 0.57
CA ASP A 35 -4.24 -11.03 0.24
C ASP A 35 -4.07 -11.42 -1.25
N GLY A 36 -2.92 -11.09 -1.84
CA GLY A 36 -2.61 -11.32 -3.26
C GLY A 36 -3.25 -10.33 -4.24
N ASN A 37 -4.08 -9.40 -3.77
CA ASN A 37 -4.58 -8.27 -4.57
C ASN A 37 -3.60 -7.11 -4.52
N ILE A 38 -3.46 -6.39 -5.64
CA ILE A 38 -2.64 -5.19 -5.76
C ILE A 38 -3.55 -4.04 -6.18
N GLU A 39 -3.61 -3.00 -5.36
CA GLU A 39 -4.30 -1.75 -5.67
C GLU A 39 -3.30 -0.61 -5.80
N THR A 40 -3.54 0.29 -6.75
CA THR A 40 -2.65 1.41 -7.05
C THR A 40 -3.29 2.70 -6.57
N CYS A 41 -2.60 3.46 -5.73
CA CYS A 41 -3.03 4.73 -5.17
C CYS A 41 -2.13 5.86 -5.68
N ALA A 42 -2.72 7.04 -5.86
CA ALA A 42 -2.00 8.24 -6.31
C ALA A 42 -1.06 8.80 -5.21
N ASN A 43 -1.41 8.62 -3.94
CA ASN A 43 -0.68 9.19 -2.80
C ASN A 43 -0.57 8.20 -1.63
N ILE A 44 0.44 8.40 -0.79
CA ILE A 44 0.67 7.56 0.41
C ILE A 44 -0.51 7.60 1.39
N GLY A 45 -1.15 8.75 1.57
CA GLY A 45 -2.27 8.90 2.49
C GLY A 45 -3.47 8.04 2.08
N GLU A 46 -3.78 7.99 0.78
CA GLU A 46 -4.81 7.11 0.25
C GLU A 46 -4.43 5.64 0.43
N ALA A 47 -3.16 5.29 0.19
CA ALA A 47 -2.66 3.94 0.39
C ALA A 47 -2.82 3.48 1.85
N TYR A 48 -2.58 4.34 2.84
CA TYR A 48 -2.82 4.03 4.25
C TYR A 48 -4.30 3.82 4.58
N ILE A 49 -5.18 4.65 4.02
CA ILE A 49 -6.62 4.54 4.22
C ILE A 49 -7.11 3.21 3.61
N GLU A 50 -6.76 2.94 2.36
CA GLU A 50 -7.07 1.70 1.64
C GLU A 50 -6.55 0.48 2.40
N ALA A 51 -5.27 0.48 2.77
CA ALA A 51 -4.66 -0.60 3.53
C ALA A 51 -5.40 -0.86 4.85
N GLY A 52 -5.71 0.20 5.62
CA GLY A 52 -6.48 0.12 6.87
C GLY A 52 -7.88 -0.47 6.67
N VAL A 53 -8.60 -0.01 5.65
CA VAL A 53 -9.94 -0.53 5.30
C VAL A 53 -9.86 -2.02 4.92
N LYS A 54 -8.86 -2.43 4.14
CA LYS A 54 -8.65 -3.83 3.70
C LYS A 54 -8.34 -4.75 4.87
N VAL A 55 -7.41 -4.34 5.75
CA VAL A 55 -7.05 -5.14 6.93
C VAL A 55 -8.09 -5.07 8.05
N GLY A 56 -9.12 -4.23 7.91
CA GLY A 56 -10.20 -4.10 8.88
C GLY A 56 -9.79 -3.33 10.14
N VAL A 57 -8.76 -2.49 10.04
CA VAL A 57 -8.47 -1.49 11.06
C VAL A 57 -9.52 -0.40 10.90
N LYS A 58 -10.50 -0.39 11.80
CA LYS A 58 -11.49 0.70 11.86
C LYS A 58 -10.73 2.00 12.15
N THR A 59 -10.69 2.90 11.17
CA THR A 59 -10.52 4.33 11.44
C THR A 59 -11.67 4.83 12.31
#